data_AF-A0A0G0DBA9-F1
#
_entry.id   AF-A0A0G0DBA9-F1
#
_cell.length_a   1.000
_cell.length_b   1.000
_cell.length_c   1.000
_cell.angle_alpha   90.00
_cell.angle_beta   90.00
_cell.angle_gamma   90.00
#
_symmetry.space_group_name_H-M   'P 1'
#
loop_
_entity.id
_entity.type
_entity.pdbx_description
1 polymer ?
#
loop_
_entity_poly.entity_id
_entity_poly.type
_entity_poly.pdbx_seq_one_letter_code
_entity_poly.pdbx_strand_id
1 'polypeptide(L)'
;LNGHAEKTITAINKVLYFSFLKIDSVNSWFFGLDLVKTPKQAGTWIYLLIPLITGILQYFQAQASMPKASPTAAVVQDKPSSIKATEGKKPEGQGDFQKAMNTQMKYMFPLMIGWFSYTLPIGLALYWNIFSIMGIMQYRKVNGKSKMLNVKQTVKD
;
A
#
# COMPACT_ATOMS: atom_id res chain seq x y z
N LEU A 1 39.71 -19.35 24.07
CA LEU A 1 38.32 -19.76 24.35
C LEU A 1 38.31 -21.27 24.48
N ASN A 2 37.98 -21.80 25.66
CA ASN A 2 38.18 -23.21 26.02
C ASN A 2 37.22 -24.13 25.24
N GLY A 3 37.71 -25.25 24.70
CA GLY A 3 36.94 -26.20 23.87
C GLY A 3 35.73 -26.87 24.55
N HIS A 4 35.53 -26.66 25.85
CA HIS A 4 34.31 -27.05 26.55
C HIS A 4 33.11 -26.15 26.22
N ALA A 5 33.33 -24.84 26.03
CA ALA A 5 32.26 -23.92 25.67
C ALA A 5 31.70 -24.21 24.27
N GLU A 6 32.58 -24.55 23.32
CA GLU A 6 32.23 -24.90 21.95
C GLU A 6 31.38 -26.19 21.87
N LYS A 7 31.73 -27.19 22.69
CA LYS A 7 30.95 -28.44 22.81
C LYS A 7 29.55 -28.20 23.37
N THR A 8 29.44 -27.37 24.41
CA THR A 8 28.14 -27.03 25.03
C THR A 8 27.25 -26.26 24.06
N ILE A 9 27.80 -25.28 23.33
CA ILE A 9 27.06 -24.52 22.30
C ILE A 9 26.57 -25.45 21.18
N THR A 10 27.41 -26.41 20.76
CA THR A 10 27.03 -27.39 19.72
C THR A 10 25.93 -28.35 20.20
N ALA A 11 26.01 -28.82 21.44
CA ALA A 11 24.97 -29.66 22.03
C ALA A 11 23.63 -28.92 22.18
N ILE A 12 23.67 -27.66 22.63
CA ILE A 12 22.49 -26.80 22.73
C ILE A 12 21.87 -26.57 21.35
N ASN A 13 22.67 -26.23 20.33
CA ASN A 13 22.18 -26.05 18.97
C ASN A 13 21.54 -27.34 18.40
N LYS A 14 22.08 -28.52 18.73
CA LYS A 14 21.51 -29.81 18.28
C LYS A 14 20.15 -30.12 18.94
N VAL A 15 19.94 -29.67 20.17
CA VAL A 15 18.68 -29.86 20.91
C VAL A 15 17.65 -28.79 20.55
N LEU A 16 18.07 -27.54 20.32
CA LEU A 16 17.18 -26.42 19.99
C LEU A 16 16.79 -26.39 18.50
N TYR A 17 17.70 -26.73 17.59
CA TYR A 17 17.42 -26.80 16.16
C TYR A 17 17.13 -28.24 15.75
N PHE A 18 15.86 -28.63 15.80
CA PHE A 18 15.44 -29.92 15.25
C PHE A 18 15.81 -29.99 13.76
N SER A 19 16.40 -31.11 13.30
CA SER A 19 16.80 -31.28 11.90
C SER A 19 15.64 -31.11 10.91
N PHE A 20 14.39 -31.31 11.33
CA PHE A 20 13.18 -31.08 10.54
C PHE A 20 12.84 -29.59 10.33
N LEU A 21 13.34 -28.68 11.18
CA LEU A 21 13.19 -27.23 11.00
C LEU A 21 14.25 -26.62 10.07
N LYS A 22 15.18 -27.43 9.55
CA LYS A 22 16.15 -27.00 8.54
C LYS A 22 15.46 -26.92 7.19
N ILE A 23 15.25 -25.69 6.71
CA ILE A 23 14.79 -25.45 5.36
C ILE A 23 16.03 -25.54 4.45
N ASP A 24 16.20 -26.68 3.76
CA ASP A 24 17.35 -26.91 2.88
C ASP A 24 17.27 -26.10 1.58
N SER A 25 16.07 -25.87 1.04
CA SER A 25 15.87 -25.05 -0.15
C SER A 25 14.47 -24.43 -0.20
N VAL A 26 14.38 -23.17 -0.62
CA VAL A 26 13.12 -22.47 -0.86
C VAL A 26 12.94 -22.30 -2.36
N ASN A 27 11.95 -22.99 -2.92
CA ASN A 27 11.59 -22.80 -4.32
C ASN A 27 10.89 -21.45 -4.49
N SER A 28 11.56 -20.52 -5.18
CA SER A 28 11.08 -19.16 -5.42
C SER A 28 10.47 -19.00 -6.81
N TRP A 29 10.16 -20.11 -7.49
CA TRP A 29 9.58 -20.10 -8.83
C TRP A 29 8.07 -19.86 -8.79
N PHE A 30 7.62 -18.85 -9.52
CA PHE A 30 6.23 -18.43 -9.56
C PHE A 30 5.86 -17.98 -10.97
N PHE A 31 4.94 -18.68 -11.63
CA PHE A 31 4.48 -18.36 -13.00
C PHE A 31 5.61 -18.13 -14.02
N GLY A 32 6.72 -18.87 -13.92
CA GLY A 32 7.86 -18.70 -14.82
C GLY A 32 8.84 -17.59 -14.42
N LEU A 33 8.63 -16.95 -13.27
CA LEU A 33 9.47 -15.90 -12.72
C LEU A 33 10.13 -16.38 -11.41
N ASP A 34 11.35 -15.91 -11.17
CA ASP A 34 12.06 -16.12 -9.90
C ASP A 34 11.83 -14.91 -9.00
N LEU A 35 11.14 -15.15 -7.89
CA LEU A 35 10.68 -14.11 -6.97
C LEU A 35 11.83 -13.31 -6.33
N VAL A 36 13.02 -13.88 -6.26
CA VAL A 36 14.19 -13.28 -5.59
C VAL A 36 14.96 -12.36 -6.55
N LYS A 37 14.78 -12.51 -7.87
CA LYS A 37 15.47 -11.67 -8.84
C LYS A 37 14.85 -10.28 -8.91
N THR A 38 15.72 -9.29 -9.10
CA THR A 38 15.31 -7.92 -9.37
C THR A 38 15.10 -7.73 -10.88
N PRO A 39 14.17 -6.87 -11.33
CA PRO A 39 14.03 -6.56 -12.75
C PRO A 39 15.30 -6.05 -13.41
N LYS A 40 16.09 -5.26 -12.67
CA LYS A 40 17.40 -4.78 -13.12
C LYS A 40 18.39 -5.92 -13.43
N GLN A 41 18.36 -7.00 -12.67
CA GLN A 41 19.29 -8.13 -12.82
C GLN A 41 18.78 -9.21 -13.76
N ALA A 42 17.46 -9.35 -13.90
CA ALA A 42 16.86 -10.44 -14.68
C ALA A 42 17.13 -10.32 -16.19
N GLY A 43 17.34 -9.12 -16.71
CA GLY A 43 17.65 -8.87 -18.14
C GLY A 43 16.50 -9.20 -19.11
N THR A 44 15.42 -9.82 -18.65
CA THR A 44 14.26 -10.19 -19.45
C THR A 44 13.18 -9.13 -19.37
N TRP A 45 12.62 -8.75 -20.52
CA TRP A 45 11.57 -7.73 -20.65
C TRP A 45 10.33 -8.00 -19.78
N ILE A 46 9.98 -9.25 -19.52
CA ILE A 46 8.84 -9.62 -18.68
C ILE A 46 8.98 -9.10 -17.23
N TYR A 47 10.21 -9.01 -16.71
CA TYR A 47 10.43 -8.46 -15.37
C TYR A 47 10.28 -6.95 -15.34
N LEU A 48 10.48 -6.26 -16.47
CA LEU A 48 10.31 -4.81 -16.58
C LEU A 48 8.83 -4.40 -16.59
N LEU A 49 7.93 -5.31 -16.95
CA LEU A 49 6.49 -5.06 -16.86
C LEU A 49 6.01 -4.97 -15.41
N ILE A 50 6.64 -5.72 -14.50
CA ILE A 50 6.26 -5.74 -13.08
C ILE A 50 6.30 -4.32 -12.46
N PRO A 51 7.42 -3.57 -12.45
CA PRO A 51 7.48 -2.24 -11.85
C PRO A 51 6.55 -1.23 -12.53
N LEU A 52 6.35 -1.35 -13.85
CA LEU A 52 5.40 -0.51 -14.58
C LEU A 52 3.97 -0.74 -14.09
N ILE A 53 3.55 -2.01 -14.02
CA ILE A 53 2.23 -2.39 -13.50
C ILE A 53 2.09 -1.92 -12.06
N THR A 54 3.11 -2.13 -11.21
CA THR A 54 3.07 -1.71 -9.81
C THR A 54 2.89 -0.21 -9.66
N GLY A 55 3.65 0.62 -10.41
CA GLY A 55 3.47 2.07 -10.37
C GLY A 55 2.05 2.51 -10.75
N ILE A 56 1.49 1.92 -11.81
CA ILE A 56 0.11 2.19 -12.26
C ILE A 56 -0.90 1.78 -11.18
N LEU A 57 -0.74 0.60 -10.59
CA LEU A 57 -1.65 0.09 -9.56
C LEU A 57 -1.59 0.93 -8.29
N GLN A 58 -0.40 1.38 -7.90
CA GLN A 58 -0.22 2.26 -6.76
C GLN A 58 -0.85 3.63 -7.00
N TYR A 59 -0.79 4.14 -8.23
CA TYR A 59 -1.49 5.37 -8.59
C TYR A 59 -3.01 5.23 -8.42
N PHE A 60 -3.60 4.15 -8.94
CA PHE A 60 -5.03 3.89 -8.77
C PHE A 60 -5.43 3.63 -7.33
N GLN A 61 -4.60 2.91 -6.57
CA GLN A 61 -4.82 2.69 -5.14
C GLN A 61 -4.76 4.00 -4.36
N ALA A 62 -3.77 4.85 -4.62
CA ALA A 62 -3.67 6.17 -3.99
C ALA A 62 -4.89 7.03 -4.33
N GLN A 63 -5.33 7.03 -5.59
CA GLN A 63 -6.54 7.74 -6.01
C GLN A 63 -7.81 7.21 -5.35
N ALA A 64 -7.91 5.89 -5.14
CA ALA A 64 -9.03 5.28 -4.43
C ALA A 64 -8.99 5.63 -2.93
N SER A 65 -7.82 5.57 -2.30
CA SER A 65 -7.67 5.82 -0.86
C SER A 65 -7.79 7.29 -0.47
N MET A 66 -7.66 8.22 -1.40
CA MET A 66 -7.88 9.63 -1.12
C MET A 66 -9.36 9.90 -0.84
N PRO A 67 -9.71 10.48 0.31
CA PRO A 67 -11.02 11.09 0.48
C PRO A 67 -11.18 12.08 -0.67
N LYS A 68 -12.27 11.96 -1.44
CA LYS A 68 -12.67 13.07 -2.30
C LYS A 68 -12.76 14.25 -1.37
N ALA A 69 -11.93 15.27 -1.58
CA ALA A 69 -12.00 16.50 -0.84
C ALA A 69 -13.39 17.09 -1.10
N SER A 70 -14.36 16.71 -0.28
CA SER A 70 -15.56 17.47 -0.05
C SER A 70 -15.06 18.77 0.57
N PRO A 71 -15.26 19.94 -0.04
CA PRO A 71 -15.28 21.14 0.76
C PRO A 71 -16.49 20.95 1.67
N THR A 72 -16.25 20.74 2.97
CA THR A 72 -17.20 20.58 4.10
C THR A 72 -17.13 19.19 4.74
N ALA A 73 -17.13 19.22 6.08
CA ALA A 73 -17.16 18.14 7.06
C ALA A 73 -15.80 17.55 7.49
N ALA A 74 -14.97 18.40 8.11
CA ALA A 74 -14.28 17.95 9.32
C ALA A 74 -15.36 17.58 10.35
N VAL A 75 -15.32 16.32 10.80
CA VAL A 75 -15.75 15.77 12.09
C VAL A 75 -16.91 16.48 12.80
N VAL A 76 -18.06 15.81 12.83
CA VAL A 76 -19.11 16.00 13.84
C VAL A 76 -18.52 15.63 15.22
N GLN A 77 -18.28 16.63 16.06
CA GLN A 77 -18.44 16.57 17.51
C GLN A 77 -19.44 17.67 17.90
N ASP A 78 -20.19 17.42 18.97
CA ASP A 78 -21.48 18.00 19.32
C ASP A 78 -21.66 19.55 19.29
N LYS A 79 -22.92 19.92 18.98
CA LYS A 79 -23.66 21.21 18.93
C LYS A 79 -23.32 22.33 19.96
N PRO A 80 -23.93 23.55 19.87
CA PRO A 80 -24.73 24.16 18.79
C PRO A 80 -24.28 25.60 18.43
N SER A 81 -24.74 26.13 17.28
CA SER A 81 -25.42 27.44 17.15
C SER A 81 -25.42 27.93 15.71
N SER A 82 -26.64 28.21 15.25
CA SER A 82 -27.00 28.91 14.02
C SER A 82 -26.23 30.21 13.80
N ILE A 83 -25.68 30.45 12.60
CA ILE A 83 -25.80 31.71 11.83
C ILE A 83 -25.65 31.39 10.33
N LYS A 84 -26.49 32.04 9.53
CA LYS A 84 -26.61 31.97 8.06
C LYS A 84 -25.44 32.63 7.33
N ALA A 85 -25.15 32.09 6.14
CA ALA A 85 -24.62 32.73 4.91
C ALA A 85 -23.56 33.85 5.01
N THR A 86 -22.38 33.63 4.41
CA THR A 86 -21.80 34.59 3.43
C THR A 86 -20.60 33.98 2.69
N GLU A 87 -20.55 34.25 1.39
CA GLU A 87 -19.40 34.06 0.52
C GLU A 87 -18.19 34.84 1.05
N GLY A 88 -17.01 34.23 1.09
CA GLY A 88 -15.79 34.96 1.49
C GLY A 88 -14.58 34.07 1.75
N LYS A 89 -13.65 34.07 0.79
CA LYS A 89 -12.21 33.76 0.87
C LYS A 89 -11.76 32.75 1.95
N LYS A 90 -11.40 31.54 1.50
CA LYS A 90 -10.58 30.60 2.30
C LYS A 90 -9.17 31.19 2.49
N PRO A 91 -8.54 31.06 3.67
CA PRO A 91 -7.18 31.55 3.91
C PRO A 91 -6.19 30.81 2.99
N GLU A 92 -5.48 31.56 2.16
CA GLU A 92 -4.67 31.07 1.03
C GLU A 92 -3.55 30.08 1.41
N GLY A 93 -3.13 30.01 2.69
CA GLY A 93 -1.98 29.17 3.10
C GLY A 93 -2.28 27.70 3.48
N GLN A 94 -3.46 27.39 4.02
CA GLN A 94 -3.72 26.04 4.57
C GLN A 94 -4.19 25.04 3.50
N GLY A 95 -4.94 25.53 2.51
CA GLY A 95 -5.40 24.73 1.38
C GLY A 95 -4.27 24.31 0.44
N ASP A 96 -3.27 25.18 0.24
CA ASP A 96 -2.13 24.91 -0.63
C ASP A 96 -1.20 23.85 -0.06
N PHE A 97 -0.95 23.87 1.26
CA PHE A 97 -0.19 22.82 1.93
C PHE A 97 -0.87 21.44 1.80
N GLN A 98 -2.18 21.37 2.06
CA GLN A 98 -2.93 20.12 1.93
C GLN A 98 -3.02 19.63 0.48
N LYS A 99 -3.11 20.54 -0.49
CA LYS A 99 -3.07 20.21 -1.92
C LYS A 99 -1.70 19.68 -2.35
N ALA A 100 -0.62 20.27 -1.86
CA ALA A 100 0.74 19.80 -2.10
C ALA A 100 0.96 18.39 -1.53
N MET A 101 0.55 18.17 -0.27
CA MET A 101 0.60 16.86 0.39
C MET A 101 -0.18 15.79 -0.41
N ASN A 102 -1.41 16.11 -0.83
CA ASN A 102 -2.22 15.21 -1.66
C ASN A 102 -1.56 14.91 -3.01
N THR A 103 -0.97 15.91 -3.64
CA THR A 103 -0.27 15.74 -4.93
C THR A 103 0.95 14.85 -4.78
N GLN A 104 1.73 15.02 -3.71
CA GLN A 104 2.88 14.16 -3.40
C GLN A 104 2.45 12.71 -3.18
N MET A 105 1.40 12.47 -2.39
CA MET A 105 0.88 11.11 -2.19
C MET A 105 0.29 10.50 -3.46
N LYS A 106 -0.27 11.32 -4.35
CA LYS A 106 -0.92 10.85 -5.58
C LYS A 106 0.08 10.47 -6.67
N TYR A 107 1.15 11.23 -6.83
CA TYR A 107 2.06 11.08 -7.97
C TYR A 107 3.47 10.66 -7.55
N MET A 108 4.03 11.32 -6.54
CA MET A 108 5.42 11.07 -6.12
C MET A 108 5.55 9.68 -5.49
N PHE A 109 4.62 9.32 -4.61
CA PHE A 109 4.68 8.05 -3.91
C PHE A 109 4.53 6.83 -4.85
N PRO A 110 3.54 6.77 -5.77
CA PRO A 110 3.46 5.68 -6.73
C PRO A 110 4.67 5.57 -7.65
N LEU A 111 5.24 6.72 -8.07
CA LEU A 111 6.46 6.74 -8.87
C LEU A 111 7.64 6.14 -8.10
N MET A 112 7.81 6.50 -6.83
CA MET A 112 8.83 5.94 -5.96
C MET A 112 8.65 4.43 -5.78
N ILE A 113 7.42 3.95 -5.55
CA ILE A 113 7.17 2.50 -5.44
C ILE A 113 7.46 1.79 -6.76
N GLY A 114 7.10 2.37 -7.91
CA GLY A 114 7.45 1.81 -9.22
C GLY A 114 8.97 1.69 -9.40
N TRP A 115 9.73 2.70 -8.97
CA TRP A 115 11.20 2.65 -8.96
C TRP A 115 11.72 1.55 -8.01
N PHE A 116 11.19 1.44 -6.80
CA PHE A 116 11.59 0.39 -5.87
C PHE A 116 11.28 -1.01 -6.39
N SER A 117 10.16 -1.19 -7.08
CA SER A 117 9.83 -2.44 -7.75
C SER A 117 10.83 -2.81 -8.86
N TYR A 118 11.57 -1.85 -9.42
CA TYR A 118 12.65 -2.13 -10.38
C TYR A 118 13.96 -2.53 -9.70
N THR A 119 14.23 -2.01 -8.50
CA THR A 119 15.49 -2.24 -7.79
C THR A 119 15.44 -3.40 -6.78
N LEU A 120 14.26 -3.74 -6.27
CA LEU A 120 14.05 -4.77 -5.26
C LEU A 120 13.55 -6.09 -5.89
N PRO A 121 13.61 -7.22 -5.16
CA PRO A 121 13.10 -8.50 -5.66
C PRO A 121 11.64 -8.42 -6.09
N ILE A 122 11.28 -9.05 -7.20
CA ILE A 122 9.91 -8.97 -7.75
C ILE A 122 8.84 -9.52 -6.81
N GLY A 123 9.19 -10.40 -5.87
CA GLY A 123 8.26 -10.91 -4.87
C GLY A 123 7.63 -9.78 -4.05
N LEU A 124 8.39 -8.73 -3.74
CA LEU A 124 7.88 -7.55 -3.02
C LEU A 124 6.92 -6.73 -3.90
N ALA A 125 7.24 -6.55 -5.18
CA ALA A 125 6.38 -5.84 -6.11
C ALA A 125 5.05 -6.56 -6.36
N LEU A 126 5.08 -7.89 -6.47
CA LEU A 126 3.88 -8.72 -6.60
C LEU A 126 3.01 -8.64 -5.35
N TYR A 127 3.61 -8.64 -4.16
CA TYR A 127 2.88 -8.41 -2.91
C TYR A 127 2.10 -7.08 -2.96
N TRP A 128 2.77 -5.99 -3.35
CA TRP A 128 2.11 -4.70 -3.51
C TRP A 128 1.00 -4.73 -4.55
N ASN A 129 1.19 -5.43 -5.66
CA ASN A 129 0.16 -5.54 -6.70
C ASN A 129 -1.11 -6.20 -6.18
N ILE A 130 -0.99 -7.34 -5.49
CA ILE A 130 -2.16 -8.02 -4.92
C ILE A 130 -2.81 -7.14 -3.85
N PHE A 131 -2.02 -6.52 -2.98
CA PHE A 131 -2.54 -5.62 -1.95
C PHE A 131 -3.34 -4.46 -2.55
N SER A 132 -2.80 -3.78 -3.58
CA SER A 132 -3.48 -2.68 -4.27
C SER A 132 -4.75 -3.13 -5.01
N ILE A 133 -4.76 -4.30 -5.65
CA ILE A 133 -5.97 -4.84 -6.28
C ILE A 133 -7.06 -5.06 -5.23
N MET A 134 -6.70 -5.67 -4.11
CA MET A 134 -7.64 -5.94 -3.01
C MET A 134 -8.17 -4.63 -2.40
N GLY A 135 -7.30 -3.64 -2.19
CA GLY A 135 -7.69 -2.33 -1.66
C GLY A 135 -8.62 -1.57 -2.61
N ILE A 136 -8.33 -1.54 -3.91
CA ILE A 136 -9.20 -0.93 -4.92
C ILE A 136 -10.56 -1.64 -4.96
N MET A 137 -10.57 -2.98 -4.90
CA MET A 137 -11.81 -3.75 -4.88
C MET A 137 -12.64 -3.48 -3.62
N GLN A 138 -11.99 -3.39 -2.45
CA GLN A 138 -12.64 -3.03 -1.19
C GLN A 138 -13.26 -1.64 -1.28
N TYR A 139 -12.50 -0.65 -1.76
CA TYR A 139 -12.98 0.71 -1.94
C TYR A 139 -14.23 0.77 -2.83
N ARG A 140 -14.22 0.07 -3.97
CA ARG A 140 -15.38 0.02 -4.88
C ARG A 140 -16.61 -0.57 -4.23
N LYS A 141 -16.46 -1.65 -3.44
CA LYS A 141 -17.59 -2.30 -2.74
C LYS A 141 -18.15 -1.43 -1.62
N VAL A 142 -17.29 -0.80 -0.82
CA VAL A 142 -17.72 0.04 0.33
C VAL A 142 -18.39 1.33 -0.16
N ASN A 143 -17.78 2.04 -1.10
CA ASN A 143 -18.33 3.30 -1.60
C ASN A 143 -19.58 3.11 -2.47
N GLY A 144 -19.69 1.98 -3.18
CA GLY A 144 -20.92 1.60 -3.87
C GLY A 144 -22.09 1.46 -2.90
N LYS A 145 -21.89 0.78 -1.77
CA LYS A 145 -22.91 0.62 -0.72
C LYS A 145 -23.27 1.94 -0.05
N SER A 146 -22.29 2.78 0.30
CA SER A 146 -22.52 4.09 0.92
C SER A 146 -23.39 5.03 0.05
N LYS A 147 -23.15 5.06 -1.27
CA LYS A 147 -24.00 5.83 -2.20
C LYS A 147 -25.46 5.35 -2.21
N MET A 148 -25.68 4.04 -2.19
CA MET A 148 -27.04 3.47 -2.22
C MET A 148 -27.83 3.75 -0.94
N LEU A 149 -27.15 3.80 0.22
CA LEU A 149 -27.80 4.12 1.50
C LEU A 149 -28.23 5.59 1.58
N ASN A 150 -27.37 6.52 1.16
CA ASN A 150 -27.72 7.95 1.15
C ASN A 150 -28.91 8.26 0.21
N VAL A 151 -28.93 7.70 -1.01
CA VAL A 151 -30.03 7.91 -1.96
C VAL A 151 -31.37 7.42 -1.40
N LYS A 152 -31.39 6.31 -0.66
CA LYS A 152 -32.61 5.80 -0.03
C LYS A 152 -33.13 6.69 1.10
N GLN A 153 -32.26 7.43 1.80
CA GLN A 153 -32.69 8.39 2.81
C GLN A 153 -33.30 9.64 2.14
N THR A 154 -32.65 10.20 1.12
CA THR A 154 -33.13 11.42 0.45
C THR A 154 -34.45 11.24 -0.32
N VAL A 155 -34.80 10.02 -0.73
CA VAL A 155 -36.05 9.72 -1.46
C VAL A 155 -37.21 9.41 -0.50
N LYS A 156 -36.93 9.21 0.79
CA LYS A 156 -37.95 8.84 1.79
C LYS A 156 -38.43 10.03 2.64
N ASP A 157 -37.78 11.18 2.50
CA ASP A 157 -38.14 12.49 3.05
C ASP A 157 -38.85 13.34 1.98
#